data_AF-A0A945F799-F1
#
_entry.id   AF-A0A945F799-F1
#
_cell.length_a   1.000
_cell.length_b   1.000
_cell.length_c   1.000
_cell.angle_alpha   90.00
_cell.angle_beta   90.00
_cell.angle_gamma   90.00
#
_symmetry.space_group_name_H-M   'P 1'
#
loop_
_entity.id
_entity.type
_entity.pdbx_description
1 polymer ?
#
loop_
_entity_poly.entity_id
_entity_poly.type
_entity_poly.pdbx_seq_one_letter_code
_entity_poly.pdbx_strand_id
1 'polypeptide(L)'
;MKNFTLTVFFLCCSYLSAQTITATIPYQGYDESQAYFGQGEYEIFMDNVDGVLDKPIIMVDGFDPGDTRNLSMLYASLDIAGQNLADILRDEGYDFVALNAPLYTTDGKDIDGGADYIQRNAMVLIELINFINSEKVGNEELVIIGPSMGGLISRYGLAYMEENGLPHETRLYISFDAPHLGANIPIGFQYLINYFAKQLDNDQAQLVVDNVLNSPAAKEMLLDHYSGHLLTGSDFEQDSNLLLPEGAPNFRDAFQTELNDLGFPSDVRNVSMINGSGQGTSIGSPGIEMINTTIDLGATLTADIKINFTPEAGAAINVTNFSTFLAGIPLATFGADAASFSYSDGVDASPGGKSDIASGLGELDDPIIIEFFENLEQSEYSFIPSISAMAIENENDWFAIPNVDNSPFASAHIPDVNEFHVQLTEQNVAFALSEIREVPLSLGESAYANFYLMENPVSEKLTIKRGTNNRFENLEVLVYNSSGQLVLTKNISNTTEVITLDHQLNKGFYILMIHNNTDYFRTKFIVE
;
A
#
# COMPACT_ATOMS: atom_id res chain seq x y z
N MET A 1 -40.90 54.69 2.42
CA MET A 1 -40.81 53.36 1.81
C MET A 1 -39.35 52.98 1.78
N LYS A 2 -38.93 52.03 2.63
CA LYS A 2 -37.56 51.50 2.66
C LYS A 2 -37.50 50.39 1.61
N ASN A 3 -36.63 50.53 0.62
CA ASN A 3 -36.36 49.50 -0.37
C ASN A 3 -35.52 48.40 0.29
N PHE A 4 -36.03 47.18 0.29
CA PHE A 4 -35.28 45.98 0.60
C PHE A 4 -34.52 45.57 -0.66
N THR A 5 -33.19 45.54 -0.58
CA THR A 5 -32.35 44.90 -1.59
C THR A 5 -32.14 43.46 -1.12
N LEU A 6 -32.71 42.50 -1.84
CA LEU A 6 -32.51 41.07 -1.61
C LEU A 6 -31.20 40.67 -2.28
N THR A 7 -30.15 40.43 -1.49
CA THR A 7 -28.90 39.84 -1.98
C THR A 7 -29.11 38.32 -2.06
N VAL A 8 -29.21 37.80 -3.28
CA VAL A 8 -29.24 36.36 -3.54
C VAL A 8 -27.80 35.86 -3.46
N PHE A 9 -27.51 34.99 -2.49
CA PHE A 9 -26.28 34.19 -2.49
C PHE A 9 -26.44 33.11 -3.56
N PHE A 10 -25.67 33.23 -4.64
CA PHE A 10 -25.40 32.09 -5.51
C PHE A 10 -24.32 31.25 -4.80
N LEU A 11 -24.69 30.07 -4.30
CA LEU A 11 -23.69 29.00 -4.11
C LEU A 11 -23.26 28.59 -5.52
N CYS A 12 -22.14 29.14 -6.00
CA CYS A 12 -21.35 28.41 -6.96
C CYS A 12 -20.68 27.27 -6.19
N CYS A 13 -20.96 26.01 -6.56
CA CYS A 13 -19.97 24.94 -6.38
C CYS A 13 -18.72 25.35 -7.16
N SER A 14 -17.83 26.09 -6.50
CA SER A 14 -16.45 26.18 -6.93
C SER A 14 -15.82 24.84 -6.58
N TYR A 15 -15.52 24.04 -7.59
CA TYR A 15 -14.43 23.07 -7.51
C TYR A 15 -13.23 23.87 -6.99
N LEU A 16 -12.80 23.63 -5.74
CA LEU A 16 -11.53 24.19 -5.30
C LEU A 16 -10.46 23.44 -6.07
N SER A 17 -9.80 24.14 -7.00
CA SER A 17 -8.58 23.64 -7.64
C SER A 17 -7.55 23.27 -6.58
N ALA A 18 -6.59 22.40 -6.96
CA ALA A 18 -5.38 22.11 -6.19
C ALA A 18 -4.87 23.34 -5.41
N GLN A 19 -4.72 23.18 -4.09
CA GLN A 19 -4.23 24.19 -3.17
C GLN A 19 -2.87 23.76 -2.63
N THR A 20 -1.97 24.72 -2.43
CA THR A 20 -0.69 24.45 -1.78
C THR A 20 -0.82 24.53 -0.26
N ILE A 21 -0.12 23.65 0.44
CA ILE A 21 0.08 23.71 1.89
C ILE A 21 1.57 23.58 2.21
N THR A 22 2.08 24.39 3.13
CA THR A 22 3.49 24.38 3.53
C THR A 22 3.57 24.00 4.99
N ALA A 23 4.37 23.00 5.32
CA ALA A 23 4.58 22.55 6.69
C ALA A 23 5.04 23.71 7.59
N THR A 24 4.59 23.74 8.83
CA THR A 24 5.06 24.70 9.85
C THR A 24 6.20 24.16 10.70
N ILE A 25 6.49 22.86 10.60
CA ILE A 25 7.61 22.18 11.24
C ILE A 25 8.64 21.83 10.16
N PRO A 26 9.89 22.31 10.26
CA PRO A 26 10.92 21.98 9.29
C PRO A 26 11.57 20.63 9.64
N TYR A 27 12.13 19.96 8.63
CA TYR A 27 12.92 18.74 8.80
C TYR A 27 14.29 18.88 8.15
N GLN A 28 15.33 18.42 8.84
CA GLN A 28 16.71 18.37 8.34
C GLN A 28 17.05 16.93 7.97
N GLY A 29 17.25 16.71 6.68
CA GLY A 29 17.72 15.43 6.15
C GLY A 29 19.12 15.07 6.61
N TYR A 30 19.44 13.77 6.55
CA TYR A 30 20.70 13.21 7.04
C TYR A 30 21.93 13.79 6.34
N ASP A 31 21.80 14.14 5.07
CA ASP A 31 22.85 14.71 4.22
C ASP A 31 22.75 16.24 4.05
N GLU A 32 21.86 16.89 4.80
CA GLU A 32 21.61 18.32 4.70
C GLU A 32 22.30 19.12 5.81
N SER A 33 22.72 20.35 5.48
CA SER A 33 23.36 21.25 6.45
C SER A 33 22.37 22.12 7.25
N GLN A 34 21.08 22.08 6.92
CA GLN A 34 20.02 22.85 7.58
C GLN A 34 18.67 22.19 7.36
N ALA A 35 17.68 22.54 8.19
CA ALA A 35 16.30 22.10 8.04
C ALA A 35 15.58 22.89 6.95
N TYR A 36 14.67 22.23 6.25
CA TYR A 36 13.79 22.83 5.24
C TYR A 36 12.32 22.52 5.53
N PHE A 37 11.43 23.41 5.12
CA PHE A 37 9.98 23.18 5.20
C PHE A 37 9.51 22.32 4.04
N GLY A 38 8.64 21.35 4.36
CA GLY A 38 7.90 20.57 3.37
C GLY A 38 6.82 21.40 2.67
N GLN A 39 6.48 21.07 1.44
CA GLN A 39 5.32 21.61 0.73
C GLN A 39 4.52 20.45 0.11
N GLY A 40 3.20 20.55 0.16
CA GLY A 40 2.26 19.62 -0.46
C GLY A 40 1.23 20.36 -1.32
N GLU A 41 0.50 19.60 -2.12
CA GLU A 41 -0.73 20.05 -2.78
C GLU A 41 -1.90 19.21 -2.31
N TYR A 42 -3.05 19.82 -2.07
CA TYR A 42 -4.25 19.11 -1.68
C TYR A 42 -5.49 19.56 -2.45
N GLU A 43 -6.46 18.66 -2.56
CA GLU A 43 -7.79 18.96 -3.10
C GLU A 43 -8.85 18.32 -2.20
N ILE A 44 -9.90 19.09 -1.89
CA ILE A 44 -11.04 18.63 -1.10
C ILE A 44 -12.20 18.35 -2.04
N PHE A 45 -12.54 17.07 -2.14
CA PHE A 45 -13.71 16.55 -2.83
C PHE A 45 -14.84 16.40 -1.82
N MET A 46 -15.64 17.46 -1.67
CA MET A 46 -16.80 17.46 -0.76
C MET A 46 -17.75 16.30 -1.05
N ASP A 47 -18.42 15.83 -0.01
CA ASP A 47 -19.46 14.82 -0.10
C ASP A 47 -20.61 15.22 -1.09
N ASN A 48 -21.40 14.23 -1.52
CA ASN A 48 -22.51 14.43 -2.46
C ASN A 48 -23.89 14.59 -1.77
N VAL A 49 -23.94 14.61 -0.43
CA VAL A 49 -25.15 14.64 0.39
C VAL A 49 -25.52 16.07 0.78
N ASP A 50 -24.61 16.82 1.41
CA ASP A 50 -24.85 18.20 1.83
C ASP A 50 -23.73 19.20 1.48
N GLY A 51 -22.55 18.70 1.09
CA GLY A 51 -21.43 19.51 0.61
C GLY A 51 -20.75 20.29 1.72
N VAL A 52 -20.77 19.77 2.95
CA VAL A 52 -20.15 20.34 4.14
C VAL A 52 -18.98 19.46 4.54
N LEU A 53 -17.79 20.06 4.67
CA LEU A 53 -16.62 19.36 5.21
C LEU A 53 -16.88 18.97 6.66
N ASP A 54 -17.33 17.73 6.91
CA ASP A 54 -17.70 17.24 8.23
C ASP A 54 -17.21 15.83 8.52
N LYS A 55 -16.87 15.01 7.51
CA LYS A 55 -16.34 13.64 7.70
C LYS A 55 -15.13 13.37 6.80
N PRO A 56 -13.98 13.98 7.11
CA PRO A 56 -12.85 13.98 6.19
C PRO A 56 -12.09 12.63 6.19
N ILE A 57 -11.80 12.17 4.99
CA ILE A 57 -10.90 11.05 4.70
C ILE A 57 -9.72 11.61 3.92
N ILE A 58 -8.53 11.57 4.51
CA ILE A 58 -7.29 12.03 3.87
C ILE A 58 -6.59 10.83 3.22
N MET A 59 -6.35 10.90 1.91
CA MET A 59 -5.47 9.98 1.20
C MET A 59 -4.13 10.66 0.92
N VAL A 60 -3.05 10.02 1.37
CA VAL A 60 -1.69 10.53 1.22
C VAL A 60 -1.01 9.81 0.06
N ASP A 61 -0.48 10.55 -0.91
CA ASP A 61 0.22 9.93 -2.04
C ASP A 61 1.45 9.12 -1.58
N GLY A 62 1.79 8.12 -2.39
CA GLY A 62 2.97 7.30 -2.25
C GLY A 62 4.20 7.90 -2.96
N PHE A 63 5.19 7.05 -3.17
CA PHE A 63 6.42 7.41 -3.88
C PHE A 63 6.10 7.82 -5.34
N ASP A 64 6.53 9.01 -5.75
CA ASP A 64 6.28 9.60 -7.07
C ASP A 64 7.41 10.54 -7.54
N PRO A 65 8.62 10.03 -7.81
CA PRO A 65 9.71 10.86 -8.31
C PRO A 65 9.33 11.65 -9.57
N GLY A 66 9.57 12.95 -9.54
CA GLY A 66 9.27 13.87 -10.62
C GLY A 66 7.82 14.36 -10.66
N ASP A 67 7.01 14.09 -9.64
CA ASP A 67 5.62 14.58 -9.52
C ASP A 67 4.79 14.24 -10.78
N THR A 68 4.81 12.95 -11.13
CA THR A 68 4.17 12.43 -12.36
C THR A 68 2.67 12.20 -12.18
N ARG A 69 2.20 12.06 -10.94
CA ARG A 69 0.81 11.90 -10.55
C ARG A 69 0.30 13.20 -9.93
N ASN A 70 -0.76 13.75 -10.51
CA ASN A 70 -1.49 14.85 -9.88
C ASN A 70 -2.68 14.35 -9.05
N LEU A 71 -3.31 15.27 -8.31
CA LEU A 71 -4.47 14.99 -7.45
C LEU A 71 -5.65 14.32 -8.19
N SER A 72 -5.89 14.66 -9.46
CA SER A 72 -6.93 14.02 -10.27
C SER A 72 -6.57 12.57 -10.62
N MET A 73 -5.29 12.28 -10.88
CA MET A 73 -4.81 10.92 -11.10
C MET A 73 -4.86 10.09 -9.81
N LEU A 74 -4.56 10.70 -8.66
CA LEU A 74 -4.71 10.06 -7.35
C LEU A 74 -6.19 9.74 -7.04
N TYR A 75 -7.11 10.63 -7.37
CA TYR A 75 -8.54 10.34 -7.26
C TYR A 75 -8.96 9.20 -8.20
N ALA A 76 -8.47 9.22 -9.45
CA ALA A 76 -8.78 8.21 -10.45
C ALA A 76 -8.17 6.83 -10.14
N SER A 77 -7.07 6.75 -9.39
CA SER A 77 -6.44 5.48 -8.98
C SER A 77 -7.32 4.67 -8.02
N LEU A 78 -8.35 5.30 -7.44
CA LEU A 78 -9.35 4.64 -6.61
C LEU A 78 -10.43 3.89 -7.39
N ASP A 79 -10.28 3.73 -8.71
CA ASP A 79 -11.17 2.93 -9.54
C ASP A 79 -11.10 1.43 -9.18
N ILE A 80 -12.27 0.83 -9.05
CA ILE A 80 -12.48 -0.59 -8.79
C ILE A 80 -13.70 -1.08 -9.57
N ALA A 81 -13.46 -1.96 -10.55
CA ALA A 81 -14.51 -2.62 -11.32
C ALA A 81 -15.59 -1.68 -11.92
N GLY A 82 -15.19 -0.46 -12.32
CA GLY A 82 -16.09 0.56 -12.87
C GLY A 82 -16.88 1.37 -11.84
N GLN A 83 -16.50 1.30 -10.57
CA GLN A 83 -16.85 2.24 -9.51
C GLN A 83 -15.58 2.88 -8.95
N ASN A 84 -15.70 3.88 -8.08
CA ASN A 84 -14.56 4.51 -7.42
C ASN A 84 -14.78 4.52 -5.89
N LEU A 85 -13.76 4.14 -5.10
CA LEU A 85 -13.88 4.07 -3.63
C LEU A 85 -14.26 5.43 -3.03
N ALA A 86 -13.66 6.53 -3.49
CA ALA A 86 -14.00 7.86 -3.00
C ALA A 86 -15.41 8.28 -3.43
N ASP A 87 -15.87 7.94 -4.64
CA ASP A 87 -17.26 8.22 -5.04
C ASP A 87 -18.27 7.48 -4.15
N ILE A 88 -18.03 6.21 -3.82
CA ILE A 88 -18.89 5.43 -2.92
C ILE A 88 -19.02 6.13 -1.55
N LEU A 89 -17.90 6.56 -0.98
CA LEU A 89 -17.87 7.21 0.33
C LEU A 89 -18.49 8.62 0.29
N ARG A 90 -18.28 9.37 -0.80
CA ARG A 90 -18.88 10.70 -0.99
C ARG A 90 -20.39 10.63 -1.15
N ASP A 91 -20.92 9.60 -1.80
CA ASP A 91 -22.35 9.32 -1.85
C ASP A 91 -22.94 8.92 -0.48
N GLU A 92 -22.10 8.53 0.47
CA GLU A 92 -22.46 8.19 1.86
C GLU A 92 -22.25 9.34 2.85
N GLY A 93 -21.81 10.52 2.37
CA GLY A 93 -21.62 11.71 3.19
C GLY A 93 -20.25 11.80 3.85
N TYR A 94 -19.20 11.21 3.25
CA TYR A 94 -17.80 11.44 3.62
C TYR A 94 -17.13 12.41 2.65
N ASP A 95 -16.26 13.26 3.16
CA ASP A 95 -15.43 14.15 2.35
C ASP A 95 -14.11 13.47 2.04
N PHE A 96 -13.65 13.58 0.80
CA PHE A 96 -12.38 13.00 0.40
C PHE A 96 -11.35 14.10 0.20
N VAL A 97 -10.16 13.95 0.79
CA VAL A 97 -9.06 14.91 0.72
C VAL A 97 -7.85 14.18 0.16
N ALA A 98 -7.38 14.57 -1.02
CA ALA A 98 -6.15 14.04 -1.59
C ALA A 98 -4.97 14.93 -1.21
N LEU A 99 -3.82 14.35 -0.84
CA LEU A 99 -2.56 15.04 -0.57
C LEU A 99 -1.46 14.49 -1.49
N ASN A 100 -0.98 15.34 -2.39
CA ASN A 100 0.16 15.11 -3.28
C ASN A 100 1.44 15.79 -2.74
N ALA A 101 2.60 15.23 -3.06
CA ALA A 101 3.91 15.76 -2.72
C ALA A 101 4.60 16.30 -4.01
N PRO A 102 4.47 17.61 -4.32
CA PRO A 102 4.88 18.18 -5.60
C PRO A 102 6.39 18.41 -5.70
N LEU A 103 6.84 18.86 -6.88
CA LEU A 103 8.12 19.56 -7.03
C LEU A 103 8.02 21.00 -6.53
N TYR A 104 8.94 21.45 -5.68
CA TYR A 104 8.94 22.82 -5.14
C TYR A 104 10.34 23.34 -4.78
N THR A 105 10.44 24.66 -4.57
CA THR A 105 11.67 25.31 -4.09
C THR A 105 11.43 25.94 -2.73
N THR A 106 12.27 25.61 -1.75
CA THR A 106 12.21 26.20 -0.39
C THR A 106 13.61 26.67 0.02
N ASP A 107 13.71 27.92 0.49
CA ASP A 107 14.99 28.57 0.84
C ASP A 107 16.12 28.40 -0.20
N GLY A 108 15.76 28.36 -1.49
CA GLY A 108 16.69 28.21 -2.60
C GLY A 108 17.17 26.78 -2.87
N LYS A 109 16.60 25.78 -2.20
CA LYS A 109 16.77 24.36 -2.52
C LYS A 109 15.56 23.84 -3.29
N ASP A 110 15.82 23.22 -4.44
CA ASP A 110 14.80 22.47 -5.18
C ASP A 110 14.61 21.10 -4.51
N ILE A 111 13.36 20.71 -4.29
CA ILE A 111 12.94 19.46 -3.65
C ILE A 111 11.91 18.77 -4.54
N ASP A 112 12.10 17.47 -4.72
CA ASP A 112 11.13 16.56 -5.30
C ASP A 112 10.35 15.87 -4.19
N GLY A 113 9.19 16.43 -3.81
CA GLY A 113 8.41 15.96 -2.67
C GLY A 113 8.01 14.48 -2.80
N GLY A 114 7.71 14.01 -4.00
CA GLY A 114 7.34 12.62 -4.28
C GLY A 114 8.46 11.61 -4.03
N ALA A 115 9.71 12.07 -3.87
CA ALA A 115 10.88 11.25 -3.58
C ALA A 115 11.70 11.73 -2.37
N ASP A 116 11.19 12.72 -1.64
CA ASP A 116 11.88 13.37 -0.52
C ASP A 116 11.74 12.59 0.79
N TYR A 117 12.49 13.01 1.81
CA TYR A 117 12.47 12.44 3.17
C TYR A 117 11.05 12.21 3.67
N ILE A 118 10.76 10.98 4.12
CA ILE A 118 9.43 10.58 4.62
C ILE A 118 9.00 11.47 5.78
N GLN A 119 9.92 11.88 6.64
CA GLN A 119 9.68 12.77 7.77
C GLN A 119 9.30 14.17 7.31
N ARG A 120 9.91 14.71 6.25
CA ARG A 120 9.55 16.04 5.73
C ARG A 120 8.14 16.02 5.17
N ASN A 121 7.78 14.98 4.44
CA ASN A 121 6.41 14.76 3.97
C ASN A 121 5.42 14.56 5.14
N ALA A 122 5.85 13.89 6.22
CA ALA A 122 5.02 13.78 7.42
C ALA A 122 4.73 15.14 8.07
N MET A 123 5.67 16.08 8.07
CA MET A 123 5.41 17.45 8.54
C MET A 123 4.36 18.18 7.69
N VAL A 124 4.28 17.88 6.38
CA VAL A 124 3.23 18.41 5.50
C VAL A 124 1.87 17.82 5.87
N LEU A 125 1.81 16.51 6.10
CA LEU A 125 0.58 15.85 6.55
C LEU A 125 0.08 16.42 7.88
N ILE A 126 0.97 16.68 8.84
CA ILE A 126 0.63 17.30 10.13
C ILE A 126 -0.03 18.67 9.90
N GLU A 127 0.52 19.49 9.01
CA GLU A 127 -0.07 20.79 8.68
C GLU A 127 -1.44 20.62 8.01
N LEU A 128 -1.61 19.65 7.12
CA LEU A 128 -2.91 19.36 6.50
C LEU A 128 -3.95 18.91 7.54
N ILE A 129 -3.57 18.03 8.47
CA ILE A 129 -4.45 17.60 9.57
C ILE A 129 -4.91 18.82 10.39
N ASN A 130 -3.98 19.68 10.79
CA ASN A 130 -4.30 20.91 11.53
C ASN A 130 -5.25 21.82 10.74
N PHE A 131 -4.99 22.00 9.44
CA PHE A 131 -5.84 22.79 8.56
C PHE A 131 -7.25 22.21 8.45
N ILE A 132 -7.39 20.92 8.13
CA ILE A 132 -8.70 20.26 7.98
C ILE A 132 -9.47 20.29 9.30
N ASN A 133 -8.83 20.03 10.44
CA ASN A 133 -9.49 20.11 11.75
C ASN A 133 -9.97 21.54 12.09
N SER A 134 -9.29 22.56 11.59
CA SER A 134 -9.69 23.96 11.78
C SER A 134 -10.88 24.39 10.91
N GLU A 135 -11.05 23.74 9.75
CA GLU A 135 -12.08 24.08 8.77
C GLU A 135 -13.31 23.17 8.83
N LYS A 136 -13.16 21.92 9.31
CA LYS A 136 -14.28 20.97 9.38
C LYS A 136 -15.37 21.43 10.34
N VAL A 137 -16.60 21.09 10.01
CA VAL A 137 -17.78 21.37 10.84
C VAL A 137 -18.08 20.15 11.70
N GLY A 138 -18.21 20.35 13.01
CA GLY A 138 -18.49 19.26 13.94
C GLY A 138 -17.22 18.68 14.55
N ASN A 139 -17.33 17.48 15.12
CA ASN A 139 -16.27 16.83 15.90
C ASN A 139 -15.98 15.41 15.39
N GLU A 140 -16.39 15.08 14.17
CA GLU A 140 -16.08 13.77 13.58
C GLU A 140 -14.57 13.66 13.37
N GLU A 141 -14.02 12.51 13.74
CA GLU A 141 -12.58 12.27 13.66
C GLU A 141 -12.19 11.83 12.25
N LEU A 142 -11.00 12.28 11.82
CA LEU A 142 -10.42 12.01 10.53
C LEU A 142 -10.18 10.51 10.32
N VAL A 143 -10.24 10.10 9.05
CA VAL A 143 -9.65 8.85 8.57
C VAL A 143 -8.45 9.19 7.71
N ILE A 144 -7.35 8.46 7.85
CA ILE A 144 -6.18 8.58 6.97
C ILE A 144 -5.92 7.26 6.26
N ILE A 145 -5.76 7.30 4.94
CA ILE A 145 -5.39 6.17 4.09
C ILE A 145 -4.03 6.46 3.49
N GLY A 146 -3.05 5.61 3.79
CA GLY A 146 -1.68 5.75 3.32
C GLY A 146 -1.27 4.57 2.45
N PRO A 147 -1.48 4.64 1.11
CA PRO A 147 -0.87 3.71 0.16
C PRO A 147 0.65 3.87 0.08
N SER A 148 1.39 2.77 -0.01
CA SER A 148 2.84 2.77 -0.24
C SER A 148 3.59 3.64 0.78
N MET A 149 4.51 4.51 0.32
CA MET A 149 5.20 5.53 1.13
C MET A 149 4.23 6.42 1.93
N GLY A 150 3.02 6.68 1.44
CA GLY A 150 1.98 7.42 2.13
C GLY A 150 1.58 6.79 3.47
N GLY A 151 1.71 5.47 3.61
CA GLY A 151 1.54 4.76 4.87
C GLY A 151 2.65 5.06 5.87
N LEU A 152 3.90 5.17 5.42
CA LEU A 152 5.02 5.58 6.29
C LEU A 152 4.88 7.04 6.72
N ILE A 153 4.51 7.93 5.79
CA ILE A 153 4.21 9.34 6.05
C ILE A 153 3.10 9.46 7.11
N SER A 154 2.03 8.69 6.95
CA SER A 154 0.88 8.67 7.86
C SER A 154 1.24 8.13 9.25
N ARG A 155 1.96 7.00 9.31
CA ARG A 155 2.46 6.42 10.57
C ARG A 155 3.33 7.44 11.30
N TYR A 156 4.32 8.00 10.62
CA TYR A 156 5.25 8.96 11.22
C TYR A 156 4.52 10.21 11.69
N GLY A 157 3.70 10.83 10.84
CA GLY A 157 2.99 12.07 11.15
C GLY A 157 2.07 11.93 12.37
N LEU A 158 1.26 10.87 12.42
CA LEU A 158 0.35 10.62 13.54
C LEU A 158 1.11 10.31 14.83
N ALA A 159 2.11 9.41 14.79
CA ALA A 159 2.90 9.06 15.98
C ALA A 159 3.69 10.28 16.51
N TYR A 160 4.23 11.12 15.61
CA TYR A 160 4.88 12.37 15.97
C TYR A 160 3.91 13.33 16.68
N MET A 161 2.69 13.49 16.16
CA MET A 161 1.67 14.34 16.79
C MET A 161 1.36 13.85 18.20
N GLU A 162 1.19 12.55 18.40
CA GLU A 162 0.95 11.98 19.74
C GLU A 162 2.12 12.19 20.69
N GLU A 163 3.36 11.90 20.27
CA GLU A 163 4.57 12.07 21.09
C GLU A 163 4.75 13.54 21.53
N ASN A 164 4.34 14.48 20.67
CA ASN A 164 4.46 15.92 20.92
C ASN A 164 3.19 16.56 21.50
N GLY A 165 2.15 15.78 21.81
CA GLY A 165 0.89 16.27 22.38
C GLY A 165 0.11 17.22 21.46
N LEU A 166 0.24 17.02 20.15
CA LEU A 166 -0.52 17.73 19.12
C LEU A 166 -1.82 16.96 18.83
N PRO A 167 -3.01 17.57 18.98
CA PRO A 167 -4.27 16.87 18.72
C PRO A 167 -4.43 16.63 17.22
N HIS A 168 -4.48 15.37 16.80
CA HIS A 168 -4.69 14.97 15.41
C HIS A 168 -6.17 14.76 15.06
N GLU A 169 -7.03 14.50 16.05
CA GLU A 169 -8.46 14.19 15.87
C GLU A 169 -8.72 13.13 14.79
N THR A 170 -7.95 12.04 14.82
CA THR A 170 -7.97 10.95 13.83
C THR A 170 -8.35 9.67 14.54
N ARG A 171 -9.35 8.96 14.03
CA ARG A 171 -9.79 7.69 14.64
C ARG A 171 -9.23 6.45 13.95
N LEU A 172 -8.89 6.55 12.67
CA LEU A 172 -8.54 5.41 11.83
C LEU A 172 -7.38 5.76 10.91
N TYR A 173 -6.37 4.90 10.94
CA TYR A 173 -5.28 4.87 9.98
C TYR A 173 -5.30 3.54 9.24
N ILE A 174 -5.49 3.59 7.91
CA ILE A 174 -5.41 2.45 7.00
C ILE A 174 -4.06 2.50 6.29
N SER A 175 -3.17 1.60 6.66
CA SER A 175 -1.95 1.34 5.89
C SER A 175 -2.27 0.49 4.69
N PHE A 176 -1.88 0.90 3.48
CA PHE A 176 -2.12 0.12 2.27
C PHE A 176 -0.81 -0.21 1.55
N ASP A 177 -0.35 -1.45 1.73
CA ASP A 177 0.87 -2.02 1.15
C ASP A 177 2.12 -1.17 1.41
N ALA A 178 2.22 -0.58 2.60
CA ALA A 178 3.31 0.33 2.96
C ALA A 178 4.57 -0.42 3.44
N PRO A 179 5.78 -0.02 3.02
CA PRO A 179 7.02 -0.72 3.37
C PRO A 179 7.52 -0.44 4.81
N HIS A 180 6.78 -0.86 5.84
CA HIS A 180 7.16 -0.60 7.25
C HIS A 180 8.51 -1.17 7.68
N LEU A 181 8.94 -2.27 7.05
CA LEU A 181 10.27 -2.84 7.24
C LEU A 181 11.14 -2.72 5.99
N GLY A 182 10.73 -1.89 5.02
CA GLY A 182 11.44 -1.64 3.78
C GLY A 182 10.81 -2.24 2.52
N ALA A 183 11.23 -1.71 1.38
CA ALA A 183 10.87 -2.12 0.03
C ALA A 183 12.08 -2.80 -0.64
N ASN A 184 11.85 -3.38 -1.80
CA ASN A 184 12.89 -4.05 -2.57
C ASN A 184 12.84 -3.61 -4.04
N ILE A 185 14.01 -3.43 -4.65
CA ILE A 185 14.19 -3.41 -6.10
C ILE A 185 15.37 -4.36 -6.34
N PRO A 186 15.26 -5.35 -7.26
CA PRO A 186 16.30 -6.35 -7.44
C PRO A 186 17.68 -5.72 -7.58
N ILE A 187 18.59 -6.09 -6.68
CA ILE A 187 19.90 -5.44 -6.54
C ILE A 187 20.71 -5.53 -7.84
N GLY A 188 20.53 -6.63 -8.61
CA GLY A 188 21.14 -6.77 -9.92
C GLY A 188 20.72 -5.67 -10.91
N PHE A 189 19.44 -5.30 -10.90
CA PHE A 189 18.92 -4.21 -11.73
C PHE A 189 19.49 -2.86 -11.29
N GLN A 190 19.60 -2.61 -9.97
CA GLN A 190 20.22 -1.39 -9.44
C GLN A 190 21.68 -1.24 -9.91
N TYR A 191 22.47 -2.32 -9.86
CA TYR A 191 23.85 -2.31 -10.36
C TYR A 191 23.94 -2.01 -11.85
N LEU A 192 23.09 -2.66 -12.66
CA LEU A 192 23.13 -2.49 -14.11
C LEU A 192 22.83 -1.04 -14.50
N ILE A 193 21.78 -0.44 -13.93
CA ILE A 193 21.40 0.93 -14.26
C ILE A 193 22.43 1.95 -13.75
N ASN A 194 23.01 1.73 -12.57
CA ASN A 194 24.11 2.57 -12.08
C ASN A 194 25.38 2.43 -12.93
N TYR A 195 25.69 1.23 -13.43
CA TYR A 195 26.80 1.04 -14.39
C TYR A 195 26.56 1.80 -15.69
N PHE A 196 25.35 1.76 -16.23
CA PHE A 196 24.99 2.55 -17.42
C PHE A 196 25.09 4.05 -17.17
N ALA A 197 24.66 4.51 -16.00
CA ALA A 197 24.73 5.90 -15.61
C ALA A 197 26.18 6.41 -15.49
N LYS A 198 27.04 5.68 -14.76
CA LYS A 198 28.39 6.15 -14.38
C LYS A 198 29.49 5.78 -15.36
N GLN A 199 29.44 4.59 -15.94
CA GLN A 199 30.51 4.08 -16.80
C GLN A 199 30.21 4.22 -18.29
N LEU A 200 28.94 4.14 -18.70
CA LEU A 200 28.54 4.32 -20.10
C LEU A 200 28.02 5.73 -20.42
N ASP A 201 27.95 6.61 -19.42
CA ASP A 201 27.50 8.00 -19.56
C ASP A 201 26.11 8.11 -20.22
N ASN A 202 25.18 7.25 -19.81
CA ASN A 202 23.82 7.23 -20.34
C ASN A 202 22.91 8.19 -19.55
N ASP A 203 22.48 9.27 -20.20
CA ASP A 203 21.64 10.31 -19.59
C ASP A 203 20.33 9.80 -18.96
N GLN A 204 19.66 8.82 -19.60
CA GLN A 204 18.41 8.28 -19.08
C GLN A 204 18.66 7.44 -17.81
N ALA A 205 19.71 6.61 -17.82
CA ALA A 205 20.12 5.86 -16.64
C ALA A 205 20.57 6.79 -15.50
N GLN A 206 21.25 7.91 -15.82
CA GLN A 206 21.60 8.93 -14.82
C GLN A 206 20.36 9.53 -14.16
N LEU A 207 19.32 9.87 -14.93
CA LEU A 207 18.05 10.38 -14.36
C LEU A 207 17.39 9.36 -13.42
N VAL A 208 17.34 8.09 -13.79
CA VAL A 208 16.75 7.05 -12.93
C VAL A 208 17.59 6.85 -11.67
N VAL A 209 18.92 6.82 -11.79
CA VAL A 209 19.81 6.69 -10.64
C VAL A 209 19.68 7.88 -9.70
N ASP A 210 19.69 9.11 -10.22
CA ASP A 210 19.73 10.32 -9.39
C ASP A 210 18.35 10.66 -8.80
N ASN A 211 17.27 10.51 -9.58
CA ASN A 211 15.92 10.92 -9.14
C ASN A 211 15.13 9.78 -8.51
N VAL A 212 15.42 8.51 -8.82
CA VAL A 212 14.68 7.36 -8.27
C VAL A 212 15.51 6.65 -7.21
N LEU A 213 16.60 5.96 -7.59
CA LEU A 213 17.36 5.12 -6.67
C LEU A 213 18.05 5.94 -5.56
N ASN A 214 18.66 7.07 -5.92
CA ASN A 214 19.37 7.92 -4.97
C ASN A 214 18.51 8.99 -4.30
N SER A 215 17.20 8.97 -4.54
CA SER A 215 16.28 9.85 -3.81
C SER A 215 16.31 9.53 -2.32
N PRO A 216 16.07 10.52 -1.44
CA PRO A 216 15.97 10.29 0.00
C PRO A 216 15.01 9.15 0.35
N ALA A 217 13.78 9.18 -0.17
CA ALA A 217 12.77 8.16 0.13
C ALA A 217 13.20 6.74 -0.29
N ALA A 218 13.77 6.57 -1.49
CA ALA A 218 14.23 5.27 -1.94
C ALA A 218 15.36 4.73 -1.04
N LYS A 219 16.31 5.59 -0.65
CA LYS A 219 17.39 5.22 0.27
C LYS A 219 16.89 4.88 1.69
N GLU A 220 15.80 5.51 2.14
CA GLU A 220 15.14 5.20 3.41
C GLU A 220 14.37 3.88 3.38
N MET A 221 13.79 3.53 2.22
CA MET A 221 12.92 2.36 2.09
C MET A 221 13.64 1.09 1.62
N LEU A 222 14.62 1.19 0.71
CA LEU A 222 15.21 0.00 0.07
C LEU A 222 16.02 -0.84 1.06
N LEU A 223 15.61 -2.10 1.21
CA LEU A 223 16.25 -3.13 2.04
C LEU A 223 17.70 -3.40 1.63
N ASP A 224 17.94 -3.39 0.33
CA ASP A 224 19.24 -3.62 -0.28
C ASP A 224 19.47 -2.52 -1.31
N HIS A 225 20.60 -1.81 -1.21
CA HIS A 225 20.89 -0.67 -2.07
C HIS A 225 22.33 -0.71 -2.56
N TYR A 226 22.52 -0.58 -3.88
CA TYR A 226 23.84 -0.76 -4.52
C TYR A 226 24.96 0.06 -3.86
N SER A 227 24.65 1.27 -3.34
CA SER A 227 25.62 2.13 -2.67
C SER A 227 26.18 1.58 -1.35
N GLY A 228 25.48 0.65 -0.70
CA GLY A 228 25.95 -0.07 0.49
C GLY A 228 27.10 -1.04 0.20
N HIS A 229 27.31 -1.40 -1.07
CA HIS A 229 28.24 -2.45 -1.46
C HIS A 229 29.41 -1.93 -2.31
N LEU A 230 29.50 -0.64 -2.58
CA LEU A 230 30.50 -0.08 -3.48
C LEU A 230 31.91 -0.21 -2.91
N LEU A 231 32.85 -0.56 -3.79
CA LEU A 231 34.28 -0.50 -3.50
C LEU A 231 34.67 0.95 -3.19
N THR A 232 35.44 1.14 -2.11
CA THR A 232 35.89 2.48 -1.71
C THR A 232 36.59 3.21 -2.86
N GLY A 233 36.05 4.35 -3.27
CA GLY A 233 36.57 5.18 -4.36
C GLY A 233 36.05 4.82 -5.75
N SER A 234 35.13 3.87 -5.85
CA SER A 234 34.39 3.55 -7.07
C SER A 234 32.93 4.00 -6.95
N ASP A 235 32.37 4.48 -8.07
CA ASP A 235 30.96 4.88 -8.15
C ASP A 235 30.05 3.73 -8.67
N PHE A 236 30.64 2.61 -9.11
CA PHE A 236 29.88 1.49 -9.70
C PHE A 236 30.46 0.09 -9.45
N GLU A 237 31.73 -0.06 -9.08
CA GLU A 237 32.32 -1.38 -8.80
C GLU A 237 31.94 -1.83 -7.39
N GLN A 238 31.54 -3.10 -7.26
CA GLN A 238 31.24 -3.72 -5.98
C GLN A 238 32.52 -4.07 -5.20
N ASP A 239 32.49 -3.91 -3.87
CA ASP A 239 33.43 -4.56 -2.95
C ASP A 239 33.06 -6.04 -2.79
N SER A 240 33.96 -6.94 -3.20
CA SER A 240 33.78 -8.40 -3.11
C SER A 240 33.50 -8.95 -1.69
N ASN A 241 33.66 -8.14 -0.64
CA ASN A 241 33.36 -8.52 0.74
C ASN A 241 31.96 -8.08 1.21
N LEU A 242 31.26 -7.23 0.46
CA LEU A 242 29.95 -6.66 0.81
C LEU A 242 28.85 -7.29 -0.06
N LEU A 243 28.53 -8.56 0.24
CA LEU A 243 27.58 -9.36 -0.57
C LEU A 243 26.21 -9.56 0.08
N LEU A 244 26.13 -9.46 1.40
CA LEU A 244 24.86 -9.62 2.12
C LEU A 244 24.02 -8.34 1.97
N PRO A 245 22.67 -8.44 2.05
CA PRO A 245 21.81 -7.29 1.87
C PRO A 245 22.16 -6.16 2.85
N GLU A 246 22.33 -4.95 2.33
CA GLU A 246 22.67 -3.75 3.09
C GLU A 246 22.01 -2.52 2.46
N GLY A 247 21.29 -1.74 3.28
CA GLY A 247 20.63 -0.54 2.81
C GLY A 247 21.59 0.60 2.47
N ALA A 248 21.04 1.71 1.97
CA ALA A 248 21.84 2.88 1.64
C ALA A 248 22.54 3.45 2.90
N PRO A 249 23.87 3.67 2.88
CA PRO A 249 24.61 4.11 4.05
C PRO A 249 24.08 5.43 4.63
N ASN A 250 23.83 5.45 5.94
CA ASN A 250 23.28 6.58 6.71
C ASN A 250 21.82 6.95 6.43
N PHE A 251 21.10 6.19 5.59
CA PHE A 251 19.67 6.44 5.32
C PHE A 251 18.80 5.31 5.87
N ARG A 252 18.92 4.10 5.34
CA ARG A 252 18.02 2.98 5.65
C ARG A 252 17.93 2.68 7.16
N ASP A 253 19.09 2.45 7.79
CA ASP A 253 19.16 2.14 9.22
C ASP A 253 18.80 3.33 10.10
N ALA A 254 19.15 4.55 9.66
CA ALA A 254 18.83 5.77 10.39
C ALA A 254 17.30 5.97 10.45
N PHE A 255 16.63 5.85 9.30
CA PHE A 255 15.18 5.94 9.20
C PHE A 255 14.48 4.82 9.96
N GLN A 256 14.91 3.56 9.81
CA GLN A 256 14.27 2.44 10.52
C GLN A 256 14.38 2.61 12.04
N THR A 257 15.55 3.02 12.52
CA THR A 257 15.77 3.25 13.96
C THR A 257 14.83 4.34 14.46
N GLU A 258 14.76 5.47 13.75
CA GLU A 258 13.86 6.58 14.09
C GLU A 258 12.39 6.16 14.08
N LEU A 259 11.94 5.43 13.05
CA LEU A 259 10.57 4.96 12.90
C LEU A 259 10.19 3.92 13.98
N ASN A 260 11.13 3.06 14.37
CA ASN A 260 10.93 2.07 15.43
C ASN A 260 10.87 2.73 16.81
N ASP A 261 11.76 3.70 17.07
CA ASP A 261 11.78 4.47 18.32
C ASP A 261 10.48 5.29 18.49
N LEU A 262 9.98 5.87 17.39
CA LEU A 262 8.71 6.60 17.37
C LEU A 262 7.49 5.69 17.52
N GLY A 263 7.56 4.47 16.96
CA GLY A 263 6.50 3.47 17.04
C GLY A 263 5.33 3.70 16.08
N PHE A 264 4.17 3.14 16.44
CA PHE A 264 2.89 3.38 15.75
C PHE A 264 2.04 4.35 16.59
N PRO A 265 1.16 5.15 15.97
CA PRO A 265 0.20 5.94 16.71
C PRO A 265 -0.68 5.03 17.58
N SER A 266 -0.87 5.43 18.82
CA SER A 266 -1.51 4.67 19.90
C SER A 266 -2.94 5.13 20.21
N ASP A 267 -3.28 6.37 19.87
CA ASP A 267 -4.62 6.96 20.01
C ASP A 267 -5.47 6.76 18.74
N VAL A 268 -4.95 6.04 17.74
CA VAL A 268 -5.58 5.75 16.45
C VAL A 268 -5.81 4.25 16.30
N ARG A 269 -6.94 3.85 15.69
CA ARG A 269 -7.12 2.46 15.22
C ARG A 269 -6.25 2.24 13.98
N ASN A 270 -5.19 1.47 14.12
CA ASN A 270 -4.32 1.10 13.00
C ASN A 270 -4.81 -0.20 12.36
N VAL A 271 -5.04 -0.19 11.05
CA VAL A 271 -5.38 -1.37 10.26
C VAL A 271 -4.53 -1.43 9.00
N SER A 272 -4.38 -2.62 8.42
CA SER A 272 -3.57 -2.82 7.22
C SER A 272 -4.32 -3.51 6.09
N MET A 273 -4.00 -3.14 4.87
CA MET A 273 -4.30 -3.90 3.67
C MET A 273 -2.97 -4.14 2.97
N ILE A 274 -2.66 -5.37 2.61
CA ILE A 274 -1.44 -5.67 1.86
C ILE A 274 -1.80 -6.29 0.52
N ASN A 275 -0.89 -6.22 -0.44
CA ASN A 275 -1.04 -6.89 -1.75
C ASN A 275 -0.20 -8.18 -1.83
N GLY A 276 0.55 -8.51 -0.78
CA GLY A 276 1.31 -9.75 -0.68
C GLY A 276 0.51 -10.96 -0.19
N SER A 277 0.88 -12.15 -0.67
CA SER A 277 0.20 -13.40 -0.34
C SER A 277 0.34 -13.78 1.14
N GLY A 278 -0.80 -13.98 1.80
CA GLY A 278 -0.93 -14.58 3.12
C GLY A 278 -0.73 -16.09 3.16
N GLN A 279 -0.42 -16.73 2.02
CA GLN A 279 -0.16 -18.17 1.94
C GLN A 279 1.32 -18.49 1.73
N GLY A 280 2.19 -17.48 1.76
CA GLY A 280 3.62 -17.66 1.51
C GLY A 280 3.93 -17.97 0.04
N THR A 281 3.08 -17.55 -0.90
CA THR A 281 3.31 -17.77 -2.34
C THR A 281 4.47 -16.88 -2.81
N SER A 282 5.53 -17.48 -3.33
CA SER A 282 6.68 -16.74 -3.87
C SER A 282 6.37 -16.04 -5.19
N ILE A 283 7.14 -15.00 -5.51
CA ILE A 283 7.18 -14.37 -6.83
C ILE A 283 8.40 -14.94 -7.56
N GLY A 284 8.17 -15.87 -8.50
CA GLY A 284 9.28 -16.64 -9.08
C GLY A 284 9.98 -17.53 -8.04
N SER A 285 11.29 -17.71 -8.17
CA SER A 285 12.12 -18.47 -7.21
C SER A 285 13.42 -17.73 -6.91
N PRO A 286 13.99 -17.90 -5.69
CA PRO A 286 15.32 -17.36 -5.38
C PRO A 286 16.36 -17.79 -6.41
N GLY A 287 17.21 -16.87 -6.86
CA GLY A 287 18.23 -17.12 -7.87
C GLY A 287 17.73 -17.34 -9.30
N ILE A 288 16.43 -17.13 -9.59
CA ILE A 288 15.90 -17.29 -10.95
C ILE A 288 16.59 -16.32 -11.91
N GLU A 289 16.87 -16.80 -13.12
CA GLU A 289 17.37 -15.99 -14.22
C GLU A 289 16.24 -15.11 -14.75
N MET A 290 16.42 -13.79 -14.67
CA MET A 290 15.41 -12.82 -15.10
C MET A 290 15.56 -12.51 -16.59
N ILE A 291 16.80 -12.47 -17.06
CA ILE A 291 17.19 -12.25 -18.44
C ILE A 291 18.55 -12.88 -18.68
N ASN A 292 18.74 -13.41 -19.89
CA ASN A 292 20.01 -13.89 -20.40
C ASN A 292 19.98 -13.81 -21.93
N THR A 293 20.43 -12.66 -22.44
CA THR A 293 20.31 -12.35 -23.86
C THR A 293 21.56 -11.66 -24.39
N THR A 294 21.68 -11.64 -25.71
CA THR A 294 22.70 -10.87 -26.44
C THR A 294 21.99 -9.82 -27.28
N ILE A 295 22.27 -8.55 -27.02
CA ILE A 295 21.71 -7.40 -27.74
C ILE A 295 22.70 -6.94 -28.82
N ASP A 296 22.21 -6.67 -30.04
CA ASP A 296 23.00 -6.05 -31.11
C ASP A 296 22.99 -4.53 -30.98
N LEU A 297 24.14 -3.94 -30.65
CA LEU A 297 24.30 -2.49 -30.52
C LEU A 297 24.71 -1.82 -31.85
N GLY A 298 24.76 -2.60 -32.94
CA GLY A 298 25.14 -2.15 -34.27
C GLY A 298 26.65 -2.11 -34.50
N ALA A 299 27.06 -1.93 -35.75
CA ALA A 299 28.47 -1.83 -36.15
C ALA A 299 29.37 -2.97 -35.61
N THR A 300 28.83 -4.19 -35.51
CA THR A 300 29.46 -5.41 -34.94
C THR A 300 29.71 -5.37 -33.42
N LEU A 301 29.18 -4.37 -32.72
CA LEU A 301 29.16 -4.30 -31.26
C LEU A 301 27.96 -5.09 -30.73
N THR A 302 28.21 -6.02 -29.81
CA THR A 302 27.15 -6.76 -29.11
C THR A 302 27.34 -6.65 -27.60
N ALA A 303 26.25 -6.81 -26.86
CA ALA A 303 26.28 -6.86 -25.40
C ALA A 303 25.54 -8.11 -24.90
N ASP A 304 26.23 -8.93 -24.11
CA ASP A 304 25.61 -10.00 -23.35
C ASP A 304 25.14 -9.45 -22.01
N ILE A 305 23.88 -9.71 -21.66
CA ILE A 305 23.26 -9.25 -20.43
C ILE A 305 22.66 -10.46 -19.72
N LYS A 306 23.02 -10.63 -18.44
CA LYS A 306 22.43 -11.62 -17.55
C LYS A 306 22.10 -10.99 -16.20
N ILE A 307 20.87 -11.19 -15.72
CA ILE A 307 20.45 -10.74 -14.39
C ILE A 307 19.73 -11.90 -13.71
N ASN A 308 19.99 -12.11 -12.42
CA ASN A 308 19.30 -13.11 -11.60
C ASN A 308 18.74 -12.45 -10.34
N PHE A 309 17.67 -13.01 -9.79
CA PHE A 309 17.25 -12.70 -8.42
C PHE A 309 18.33 -13.10 -7.41
N THR A 310 18.27 -12.48 -6.24
CA THR A 310 19.04 -12.83 -5.04
C THR A 310 18.81 -14.30 -4.66
N PRO A 311 19.83 -14.98 -4.10
CA PRO A 311 19.88 -16.43 -4.04
C PRO A 311 19.09 -17.02 -2.85
N GLU A 312 19.03 -18.35 -2.80
CA GLU A 312 18.56 -19.10 -1.62
C GLU A 312 19.39 -18.77 -0.35
N ALA A 313 18.81 -19.03 0.82
CA ALA A 313 19.38 -18.75 2.12
C ALA A 313 20.79 -19.33 2.29
N GLY A 314 21.74 -18.47 2.68
CA GLY A 314 23.14 -18.85 2.90
C GLY A 314 23.94 -19.14 1.63
N ALA A 315 23.39 -18.89 0.43
CA ALA A 315 24.10 -18.99 -0.84
C ALA A 315 24.53 -17.60 -1.36
N ALA A 316 25.38 -17.62 -2.40
CA ALA A 316 25.78 -16.44 -3.17
C ALA A 316 25.67 -16.75 -4.67
N ILE A 317 25.26 -15.78 -5.46
CA ILE A 317 25.12 -15.88 -6.93
C ILE A 317 25.57 -14.58 -7.60
N ASN A 318 25.96 -14.67 -8.87
CA ASN A 318 26.08 -13.49 -9.72
C ASN A 318 24.69 -12.95 -10.04
N VAL A 319 24.38 -11.74 -9.59
CA VAL A 319 23.07 -11.10 -9.81
C VAL A 319 23.05 -10.22 -11.05
N THR A 320 24.22 -9.78 -11.52
CA THR A 320 24.37 -9.01 -12.77
C THR A 320 25.65 -9.39 -13.50
N ASN A 321 25.54 -9.56 -14.82
CA ASN A 321 26.63 -9.59 -15.76
C ASN A 321 26.28 -8.76 -16.99
N PHE A 322 27.21 -7.89 -17.40
CA PHE A 322 27.13 -7.12 -18.62
C PHE A 322 28.49 -7.19 -19.34
N SER A 323 28.53 -7.78 -20.54
CA SER A 323 29.77 -7.95 -21.29
C SER A 323 29.62 -7.47 -22.72
N THR A 324 30.55 -6.65 -23.20
CA THR A 324 30.52 -6.09 -24.56
C THR A 324 31.58 -6.68 -25.46
N PHE A 325 31.28 -6.81 -26.75
CA PHE A 325 32.16 -7.44 -27.74
C PHE A 325 32.18 -6.66 -29.04
N LEU A 326 33.34 -6.49 -29.66
CA LEU A 326 33.48 -5.95 -31.02
C LEU A 326 33.89 -7.06 -31.98
N ALA A 327 33.01 -7.39 -32.92
CA ALA A 327 33.20 -8.50 -33.86
C ALA A 327 33.55 -9.82 -33.13
N GLY A 328 32.92 -10.07 -31.97
CA GLY A 328 33.14 -11.24 -31.12
C GLY A 328 34.39 -11.20 -30.25
N ILE A 329 35.13 -10.09 -30.22
CA ILE A 329 36.28 -9.88 -29.33
C ILE A 329 35.82 -9.13 -28.07
N PRO A 330 36.04 -9.66 -26.85
CA PRO A 330 35.65 -8.98 -25.61
C PRO A 330 36.28 -7.59 -25.48
N LEU A 331 35.48 -6.60 -25.11
CA LEU A 331 35.89 -5.22 -24.87
C LEU A 331 35.91 -4.87 -23.38
N ALA A 332 34.77 -5.07 -22.71
CA ALA A 332 34.58 -4.75 -21.31
C ALA A 332 33.61 -5.75 -20.68
N THR A 333 33.75 -5.95 -19.37
CA THR A 333 32.84 -6.76 -18.58
C THR A 333 32.59 -6.06 -17.25
N PHE A 334 31.36 -6.13 -16.79
CA PHE A 334 30.91 -5.67 -15.49
C PHE A 334 30.06 -6.78 -14.88
N GLY A 335 30.15 -6.93 -13.57
CA GLY A 335 29.28 -7.83 -12.84
C GLY A 335 29.29 -7.55 -11.35
N ALA A 336 28.23 -8.03 -10.70
CA ALA A 336 28.03 -7.95 -9.26
C ALA A 336 27.46 -9.28 -8.77
N ASP A 337 27.86 -9.65 -7.56
CA ASP A 337 27.40 -10.84 -6.84
C ASP A 337 26.54 -10.43 -5.64
N ALA A 338 25.58 -11.25 -5.24
CA ALA A 338 24.82 -11.06 -4.00
C ALA A 338 24.70 -12.37 -3.24
N ALA A 339 24.57 -12.27 -1.92
CA ALA A 339 24.36 -13.37 -1.02
C ALA A 339 23.09 -13.15 -0.20
N SER A 340 22.48 -14.23 0.28
CA SER A 340 21.35 -14.16 1.21
C SER A 340 21.79 -14.62 2.60
N PHE A 341 21.19 -14.04 3.65
CA PHE A 341 21.41 -14.51 5.02
C PHE A 341 21.01 -15.98 5.16
N SER A 342 21.53 -16.67 6.18
CA SER A 342 21.23 -18.10 6.38
C SER A 342 19.80 -18.41 6.85
N TYR A 343 19.02 -17.37 7.18
CA TYR A 343 17.69 -17.50 7.78
C TYR A 343 16.55 -17.12 6.83
N SER A 344 16.85 -16.54 5.66
CA SER A 344 15.86 -16.13 4.66
C SER A 344 16.45 -16.31 3.28
N ASP A 345 15.64 -16.76 2.33
CA ASP A 345 15.95 -16.64 0.91
C ASP A 345 15.97 -15.16 0.50
N GLY A 346 16.52 -14.89 -0.70
CA GLY A 346 16.61 -13.56 -1.29
C GLY A 346 15.24 -12.89 -1.45
N VAL A 347 15.18 -11.61 -1.07
CA VAL A 347 13.90 -10.88 -0.95
C VAL A 347 13.18 -10.69 -2.29
N ASP A 348 13.90 -10.75 -3.42
CA ASP A 348 13.32 -10.57 -4.76
C ASP A 348 12.15 -11.52 -5.05
N ALA A 349 12.23 -12.74 -4.49
CA ALA A 349 11.23 -13.78 -4.70
C ALA A 349 10.22 -13.92 -3.56
N SER A 350 10.30 -13.06 -2.53
CA SER A 350 9.43 -13.19 -1.36
C SER A 350 7.94 -13.02 -1.72
N PRO A 351 7.01 -13.55 -0.92
CA PRO A 351 5.61 -13.15 -0.98
C PRO A 351 5.49 -11.65 -0.70
N GLY A 352 4.73 -10.91 -1.51
CA GLY A 352 4.68 -9.45 -1.41
C GLY A 352 3.83 -8.78 -2.47
N GLY A 353 3.54 -7.50 -2.26
CA GLY A 353 3.01 -6.63 -3.30
C GLY A 353 4.03 -6.53 -4.43
N LYS A 354 3.65 -6.96 -5.63
CA LYS A 354 4.59 -7.10 -6.76
C LYS A 354 4.68 -5.83 -7.59
N SER A 355 5.85 -5.62 -8.19
CA SER A 355 6.07 -4.61 -9.22
C SER A 355 6.67 -5.26 -10.47
N ASP A 356 6.62 -4.56 -11.59
CA ASP A 356 7.24 -4.97 -12.84
C ASP A 356 8.47 -4.11 -13.14
N ILE A 357 9.57 -4.73 -13.58
CA ILE A 357 10.81 -4.00 -13.88
C ILE A 357 10.59 -3.00 -15.02
N ALA A 358 9.67 -3.28 -15.95
CA ALA A 358 9.34 -2.38 -17.05
C ALA A 358 8.55 -1.14 -16.61
N SER A 359 7.84 -1.18 -15.48
CA SER A 359 7.04 -0.02 -15.04
C SER A 359 7.89 1.13 -14.50
N GLY A 360 9.16 0.90 -14.15
CA GLY A 360 10.04 1.90 -13.56
C GLY A 360 10.75 2.84 -14.54
N LEU A 361 10.66 2.61 -15.87
CA LEU A 361 11.48 3.33 -16.85
C LEU A 361 10.73 4.34 -17.75
N GLY A 362 9.42 4.57 -17.56
CA GLY A 362 8.65 5.51 -18.39
C GLY A 362 8.51 5.09 -19.86
N GLU A 363 7.90 5.94 -20.70
CA GLU A 363 7.83 5.69 -22.15
C GLU A 363 9.20 5.91 -22.79
N LEU A 364 9.94 4.81 -23.01
CA LEU A 364 11.23 4.84 -23.70
C LEU A 364 11.08 4.45 -25.18
N ASP A 365 11.58 5.32 -26.06
CA ASP A 365 11.67 5.10 -27.51
C ASP A 365 13.01 4.48 -27.94
N ASP A 366 13.84 4.01 -27.00
CA ASP A 366 15.15 3.42 -27.31
C ASP A 366 15.01 1.93 -27.71
N PRO A 367 15.37 1.56 -28.96
CA PRO A 367 15.25 0.17 -29.44
C PRO A 367 16.02 -0.85 -28.61
N ILE A 368 17.15 -0.47 -28.00
CA ILE A 368 17.97 -1.36 -27.16
C ILE A 368 17.24 -1.64 -25.84
N ILE A 369 16.58 -0.62 -25.27
CA ILE A 369 15.84 -0.78 -24.03
C ILE A 369 14.56 -1.58 -24.27
N ILE A 370 13.88 -1.37 -25.41
CA ILE A 370 12.75 -2.19 -25.85
C ILE A 370 13.19 -3.65 -26.01
N GLU A 371 14.30 -3.92 -26.70
CA GLU A 371 14.82 -5.27 -26.88
C GLU A 371 15.18 -5.93 -25.54
N PHE A 372 15.77 -5.18 -24.59
CA PHE A 372 16.01 -5.67 -23.24
C PHE A 372 14.72 -6.15 -22.57
N PHE A 373 13.66 -5.34 -22.60
CA PHE A 373 12.38 -5.69 -21.98
C PHE A 373 11.65 -6.84 -22.67
N GLU A 374 11.71 -6.91 -24.00
CA GLU A 374 11.14 -8.03 -24.76
C GLU A 374 11.82 -9.38 -24.44
N ASN A 375 13.04 -9.35 -23.89
CA ASN A 375 13.82 -10.53 -23.51
C ASN A 375 13.75 -10.87 -22.00
N LEU A 376 12.98 -10.15 -21.18
CA LEU A 376 12.77 -10.52 -19.78
C LEU A 376 11.91 -11.79 -19.69
N GLU A 377 12.44 -12.83 -19.04
CA GLU A 377 11.72 -14.06 -18.71
C GLU A 377 10.97 -13.95 -17.37
N GLN A 378 11.51 -13.16 -16.43
CA GLN A 378 10.89 -12.81 -15.15
C GLN A 378 10.90 -11.29 -14.98
N SER A 379 9.76 -10.64 -15.22
CA SER A 379 9.62 -9.17 -15.07
C SER A 379 9.08 -8.76 -13.69
N GLU A 380 8.26 -9.61 -13.08
CA GLU A 380 7.62 -9.34 -11.79
C GLU A 380 8.53 -9.71 -10.63
N TYR A 381 8.59 -8.89 -9.58
CA TYR A 381 9.38 -9.15 -8.38
C TYR A 381 8.64 -8.68 -7.13
N SER A 382 9.06 -9.15 -5.95
CA SER A 382 8.57 -8.66 -4.66
C SER A 382 9.04 -7.23 -4.44
N PHE A 383 8.14 -6.25 -4.53
CA PHE A 383 8.44 -4.85 -4.25
C PHE A 383 8.25 -4.55 -2.77
N ILE A 384 7.11 -4.94 -2.20
CA ILE A 384 6.83 -4.82 -0.77
C ILE A 384 6.60 -6.22 -0.18
N PRO A 385 7.59 -6.81 0.52
CA PRO A 385 7.42 -8.10 1.17
C PRO A 385 6.24 -8.09 2.16
N SER A 386 5.50 -9.19 2.24
CA SER A 386 4.29 -9.28 3.08
C SER A 386 4.59 -9.03 4.57
N ILE A 387 5.75 -9.52 5.04
CA ILE A 387 6.26 -9.28 6.40
C ILE A 387 6.55 -7.80 6.64
N SER A 388 7.07 -7.10 5.62
CA SER A 388 7.29 -5.65 5.66
C SER A 388 5.97 -4.88 5.68
N ALA A 389 5.04 -5.20 4.77
CA ALA A 389 3.72 -4.55 4.72
C ALA A 389 2.91 -4.72 6.02
N MET A 390 3.09 -5.84 6.70
CA MET A 390 2.47 -6.15 8.00
C MET A 390 3.26 -5.63 9.21
N ALA A 391 4.43 -5.01 9.02
CA ALA A 391 5.28 -4.50 10.11
C ALA A 391 5.61 -5.56 11.19
N ILE A 392 5.89 -6.81 10.80
CA ILE A 392 6.19 -7.91 11.73
C ILE A 392 7.69 -7.90 12.07
N GLU A 393 8.08 -7.10 13.06
CA GLU A 393 9.49 -6.83 13.40
C GLU A 393 10.29 -8.03 13.95
N ASN A 394 9.60 -9.06 14.45
CA ASN A 394 10.25 -10.25 15.05
C ASN A 394 10.37 -11.43 14.08
N GLU A 395 10.22 -11.18 12.78
CA GLU A 395 10.34 -12.17 11.72
C GLU A 395 11.46 -11.74 10.77
N ASN A 396 12.46 -12.60 10.62
CA ASN A 396 13.61 -12.35 9.74
C ASN A 396 13.50 -13.11 8.42
N ASP A 397 12.61 -14.11 8.34
CA ASP A 397 12.34 -14.86 7.11
C ASP A 397 11.28 -14.13 6.27
N TRP A 398 11.69 -13.55 5.14
CA TRP A 398 10.77 -12.86 4.23
C TRP A 398 9.70 -13.78 3.62
N PHE A 399 9.89 -15.10 3.68
CA PHE A 399 8.98 -16.12 3.17
C PHE A 399 8.03 -16.67 4.24
N ALA A 400 8.10 -16.17 5.47
CA ALA A 400 7.18 -16.53 6.53
C ALA A 400 5.74 -16.12 6.19
N ILE A 401 4.79 -16.88 6.72
CA ILE A 401 3.36 -16.59 6.56
C ILE A 401 3.00 -15.41 7.49
N PRO A 402 2.52 -14.26 6.95
CA PRO A 402 2.18 -13.13 7.77
C PRO A 402 1.01 -13.46 8.70
N ASN A 403 1.13 -13.06 9.97
CA ASN A 403 0.06 -13.19 10.97
C ASN A 403 -0.18 -11.83 11.63
N VAL A 404 -1.43 -11.37 11.58
CA VAL A 404 -1.86 -10.11 12.20
C VAL A 404 -1.64 -10.10 13.72
N ASP A 405 -1.67 -11.24 14.40
CA ASP A 405 -1.41 -11.30 15.85
C ASP A 405 0.04 -10.92 16.22
N ASN A 406 0.96 -10.98 15.25
CA ASN A 406 2.37 -10.61 15.41
C ASN A 406 2.65 -9.18 14.89
N SER A 407 1.61 -8.46 14.48
CA SER A 407 1.67 -7.15 13.85
C SER A 407 1.13 -6.06 14.80
N PRO A 408 1.56 -4.79 14.65
CA PRO A 408 0.97 -3.65 15.36
C PRO A 408 -0.46 -3.29 14.89
N PHE A 409 -0.96 -3.90 13.81
CA PHE A 409 -2.30 -3.62 13.28
C PHE A 409 -3.39 -4.38 14.04
N ALA A 410 -4.51 -3.69 14.31
CA ALA A 410 -5.66 -4.26 14.99
C ALA A 410 -6.49 -5.22 14.11
N SER A 411 -6.41 -5.06 12.80
CA SER A 411 -6.97 -5.96 11.79
C SER A 411 -6.22 -5.78 10.47
N ALA A 412 -6.28 -6.78 9.60
CA ALA A 412 -5.70 -6.67 8.27
C ALA A 412 -6.49 -7.42 7.19
N HIS A 413 -6.46 -6.89 5.96
CA HIS A 413 -6.77 -7.64 4.75
C HIS A 413 -5.49 -8.21 4.17
N ILE A 414 -5.45 -9.53 4.01
CA ILE A 414 -4.31 -10.28 3.47
C ILE A 414 -4.84 -11.20 2.35
N PRO A 415 -4.45 -10.99 1.08
CA PRO A 415 -4.92 -11.81 -0.04
C PRO A 415 -4.25 -13.19 -0.05
N ASP A 416 -4.88 -14.18 -0.69
CA ASP A 416 -4.27 -15.52 -0.83
C ASP A 416 -3.11 -15.54 -1.84
N VAL A 417 -3.07 -14.59 -2.78
CA VAL A 417 -2.10 -14.51 -3.88
C VAL A 417 -1.44 -13.13 -3.91
N ASN A 418 -0.25 -13.04 -4.53
CA ASN A 418 0.40 -11.75 -4.74
C ASN A 418 -0.34 -10.94 -5.80
N GLU A 419 -0.67 -9.70 -5.45
CA GLU A 419 -1.30 -8.68 -6.27
C GLU A 419 -0.28 -7.57 -6.57
N PHE A 420 -0.54 -6.74 -7.58
CA PHE A 420 0.33 -5.59 -7.82
C PHE A 420 0.31 -4.64 -6.63
N HIS A 421 1.45 -4.01 -6.36
CA HIS A 421 1.60 -3.01 -5.32
C HIS A 421 0.49 -1.95 -5.45
N VAL A 422 -0.17 -1.66 -4.32
CA VAL A 422 -1.33 -0.75 -4.19
C VAL A 422 -2.52 -1.05 -5.11
N GLN A 423 -2.64 -2.28 -5.62
CA GLN A 423 -3.78 -2.69 -6.43
C GLN A 423 -5.06 -2.75 -5.60
N LEU A 424 -6.09 -2.02 -6.00
CA LEU A 424 -7.43 -2.18 -5.42
C LEU A 424 -8.11 -3.45 -5.96
N THR A 425 -8.73 -4.19 -5.04
CA THR A 425 -9.55 -5.37 -5.32
C THR A 425 -10.89 -5.22 -4.63
N GLU A 426 -11.91 -5.95 -5.08
CA GLU A 426 -13.23 -5.89 -4.44
C GLU A 426 -13.15 -6.27 -2.95
N GLN A 427 -12.22 -7.17 -2.60
CA GLN A 427 -12.04 -7.64 -1.24
C GLN A 427 -11.35 -6.61 -0.34
N ASN A 428 -10.25 -5.99 -0.79
CA ASN A 428 -9.55 -4.98 0.01
C ASN A 428 -10.39 -3.69 0.14
N VAL A 429 -11.13 -3.31 -0.91
CA VAL A 429 -12.10 -2.21 -0.87
C VAL A 429 -13.24 -2.51 0.12
N ALA A 430 -13.78 -3.73 0.12
CA ALA A 430 -14.82 -4.11 1.08
C ALA A 430 -14.31 -4.05 2.53
N PHE A 431 -13.05 -4.45 2.77
CA PHE A 431 -12.41 -4.30 4.07
C PHE A 431 -12.28 -2.82 4.47
N ALA A 432 -11.72 -1.96 3.60
CA ALA A 432 -11.59 -0.53 3.86
C ALA A 432 -12.96 0.12 4.18
N LEU A 433 -13.98 -0.15 3.37
CA LEU A 433 -15.34 0.34 3.61
C LEU A 433 -15.91 -0.13 4.96
N SER A 434 -15.56 -1.33 5.41
CA SER A 434 -16.02 -1.84 6.71
C SER A 434 -15.35 -1.16 7.91
N GLU A 435 -14.09 -0.73 7.75
CA GLU A 435 -13.35 0.02 8.80
C GLU A 435 -13.74 1.51 8.79
N ILE A 436 -13.98 2.08 7.60
CA ILE A 436 -14.35 3.50 7.44
C ILE A 436 -15.78 3.75 7.94
N ARG A 437 -16.74 2.89 7.60
CA ARG A 437 -18.15 3.16 7.94
C ARG A 437 -18.38 3.05 9.44
N GLU A 438 -18.75 4.16 10.06
CA GLU A 438 -19.18 4.22 11.46
C GLU A 438 -20.63 3.73 11.63
N VAL A 439 -20.92 2.50 11.18
CA VAL A 439 -22.27 1.96 11.31
C VAL A 439 -22.53 1.71 12.81
N PRO A 440 -23.58 2.28 13.42
CA PRO A 440 -23.90 2.03 14.83
C PRO A 440 -24.16 0.53 15.00
N LEU A 441 -23.23 -0.17 15.67
CA LEU A 441 -23.33 -1.57 16.09
C LEU A 441 -24.24 -2.40 15.16
N SER A 442 -23.85 -2.57 13.90
CA SER A 442 -24.16 -3.86 13.30
C SER A 442 -23.30 -4.86 14.04
N LEU A 443 -23.93 -5.60 14.96
CA LEU A 443 -23.35 -6.74 15.65
C LEU A 443 -22.53 -7.54 14.61
N GLY A 444 -21.20 -7.55 14.80
CA GLY A 444 -20.19 -8.16 13.93
C GLY A 444 -20.56 -9.52 13.35
N GLU A 445 -20.39 -9.67 12.05
CA GLU A 445 -20.18 -10.99 11.49
C GLU A 445 -18.87 -11.53 12.04
N SER A 446 -18.93 -12.35 13.09
CA SER A 446 -17.90 -13.35 13.31
C SER A 446 -17.93 -14.26 12.08
N ALA A 447 -17.02 -14.01 11.14
CA ALA A 447 -16.81 -14.75 9.89
C ALA A 447 -16.40 -16.23 10.10
N TYR A 448 -16.71 -16.83 11.25
CA TYR A 448 -16.41 -18.22 11.57
C TYR A 448 -17.63 -19.15 11.53
N ALA A 449 -18.86 -18.63 11.44
CA ALA A 449 -20.07 -19.43 11.31
C ALA A 449 -20.61 -19.42 9.87
N ASN A 450 -20.01 -20.20 8.97
CA ASN A 450 -20.48 -20.39 7.59
C ASN A 450 -21.92 -20.97 7.58
N PHE A 451 -22.95 -20.15 7.69
CA PHE A 451 -24.34 -20.52 7.41
C PHE A 451 -24.77 -19.85 6.10
N TYR A 452 -25.55 -20.55 5.30
CA TYR A 452 -26.06 -20.06 4.03
C TYR A 452 -27.57 -20.27 4.02
N LEU A 453 -28.31 -19.21 3.74
CA LEU A 453 -29.71 -19.35 3.35
C LEU A 453 -29.75 -19.99 1.95
N MET A 454 -30.39 -21.14 1.82
CA MET A 454 -30.37 -21.90 0.57
C MET A 454 -31.32 -21.36 -0.50
N GLU A 455 -32.36 -20.62 -0.09
CA GLU A 455 -33.39 -20.07 -0.99
C GLU A 455 -33.78 -18.66 -0.54
N ASN A 456 -33.85 -17.72 -1.48
CA ASN A 456 -34.40 -16.39 -1.29
C ASN A 456 -34.97 -15.88 -2.64
N PRO A 457 -36.29 -15.67 -2.79
CA PRO A 457 -37.32 -15.75 -1.76
C PRO A 457 -37.52 -17.15 -1.16
N VAL A 458 -37.93 -17.19 0.11
CA VAL A 458 -38.26 -18.39 0.86
C VAL A 458 -39.74 -18.72 0.65
N SER A 459 -40.03 -19.97 0.31
CA SER A 459 -41.39 -20.46 0.08
C SER A 459 -42.04 -21.02 1.36
N GLU A 460 -42.31 -22.33 1.42
CA GLU A 460 -42.95 -22.98 2.58
C GLU A 460 -41.95 -23.30 3.71
N LYS A 461 -40.67 -23.40 3.37
CA LYS A 461 -39.62 -23.88 4.29
C LYS A 461 -38.38 -23.01 4.23
N LEU A 462 -37.92 -22.62 5.41
CA LEU A 462 -36.65 -21.94 5.57
C LEU A 462 -35.53 -22.99 5.63
N THR A 463 -34.72 -23.05 4.58
CA THR A 463 -33.61 -24.02 4.48
C THR A 463 -32.27 -23.32 4.62
N ILE A 464 -31.47 -23.77 5.58
CA ILE A 464 -30.17 -23.21 5.94
C ILE A 464 -29.10 -24.30 5.80
N LYS A 465 -28.03 -24.02 5.07
CA LYS A 465 -26.85 -24.89 4.98
C LYS A 465 -25.77 -24.41 5.95
N ARG A 466 -25.13 -25.32 6.66
CA ARG A 466 -23.96 -25.09 7.51
C ARG A 466 -22.69 -25.52 6.78
N GLY A 467 -21.61 -24.77 6.92
CA GLY A 467 -20.29 -25.09 6.40
C GLY A 467 -19.71 -26.35 7.06
N THR A 468 -18.87 -27.06 6.30
CA THR A 468 -18.36 -28.40 6.63
C THR A 468 -17.40 -28.44 7.82
N ASN A 469 -16.76 -27.31 8.17
CA ASN A 469 -15.72 -27.25 9.20
C ASN A 469 -16.28 -27.03 10.63
N ASN A 470 -17.59 -26.83 10.78
CA ASN A 470 -18.19 -26.46 12.06
C ASN A 470 -19.09 -27.59 12.61
N ARG A 471 -18.90 -27.98 13.88
CA ARG A 471 -19.77 -28.90 14.60
C ARG A 471 -20.41 -28.20 15.80
N PHE A 472 -21.58 -27.64 15.60
CA PHE A 472 -22.35 -27.02 16.67
C PHE A 472 -23.38 -28.00 17.25
N GLU A 473 -23.35 -28.20 18.57
CA GLU A 473 -24.29 -29.09 19.26
C GLU A 473 -25.68 -28.47 19.40
N ASN A 474 -25.76 -27.15 19.63
CA ASN A 474 -27.00 -26.41 19.82
C ASN A 474 -26.98 -25.08 19.06
N LEU A 475 -28.08 -24.75 18.40
CA LEU A 475 -28.32 -23.47 17.71
C LEU A 475 -29.68 -22.91 18.10
N GLU A 476 -29.78 -21.60 18.26
CA GLU A 476 -31.05 -20.88 18.33
C GLU A 476 -31.24 -20.04 17.06
N VAL A 477 -32.35 -20.28 16.37
CA VAL A 477 -32.76 -19.57 15.15
C VAL A 477 -33.89 -18.61 15.49
N LEU A 478 -33.72 -17.34 15.14
CA LEU A 478 -34.63 -16.24 15.40
C LEU A 478 -34.97 -15.54 14.07
N VAL A 479 -36.23 -15.15 13.87
CA VAL A 479 -36.64 -14.32 12.72
C VAL A 479 -37.39 -13.10 13.22
N TYR A 480 -37.02 -11.93 12.69
CA TYR A 480 -37.66 -10.65 12.96
C TYR A 480 -38.34 -10.12 11.70
N ASN A 481 -39.49 -9.46 11.86
CA ASN A 481 -40.13 -8.72 10.76
C ASN A 481 -39.47 -7.35 10.55
N SER A 482 -39.90 -6.63 9.51
CA SER A 482 -39.37 -5.28 9.17
C SER A 482 -39.56 -4.22 10.25
N SER A 483 -40.50 -4.41 11.19
CA SER A 483 -40.69 -3.53 12.36
C SER A 483 -39.82 -3.91 13.57
N GLY A 484 -38.96 -4.93 13.44
CA GLY A 484 -38.11 -5.42 14.54
C GLY A 484 -38.81 -6.33 15.55
N GLN A 485 -40.03 -6.79 15.28
CA GLN A 485 -40.73 -7.74 16.12
C GLN A 485 -40.22 -9.16 15.86
N LEU A 486 -39.87 -9.90 16.91
CA LEU A 486 -39.55 -11.32 16.83
C LEU A 486 -40.81 -12.12 16.44
N VAL A 487 -40.75 -12.83 15.31
CA VAL A 487 -41.87 -13.58 14.71
C VAL A 487 -41.63 -15.09 14.62
N LEU A 488 -40.39 -15.55 14.75
CA LEU A 488 -40.06 -16.98 14.85
C LEU A 488 -38.89 -17.19 15.81
N THR A 489 -38.96 -18.24 16.62
CA THR A 489 -37.85 -18.74 17.43
C THR A 489 -37.80 -20.26 17.40
N LYS A 490 -36.61 -20.84 17.26
CA LYS A 490 -36.40 -22.29 17.23
C LYS A 490 -35.05 -22.68 17.80
N ASN A 491 -35.06 -23.57 18.79
CA ASN A 491 -33.85 -24.23 19.29
C ASN A 491 -33.64 -25.57 18.59
N ILE A 492 -32.42 -25.82 18.13
CA ILE A 492 -32.02 -27.00 17.34
C ILE A 492 -30.84 -27.66 18.03
N SER A 493 -30.98 -28.94 18.36
CA SER A 493 -29.92 -29.78 18.91
C SER A 493 -29.51 -30.86 17.90
N ASN A 494 -28.24 -31.28 17.89
CA ASN A 494 -27.67 -32.26 16.94
C ASN A 494 -27.83 -31.82 15.47
N THR A 495 -27.10 -30.77 15.08
CA THR A 495 -27.26 -30.15 13.76
C THR A 495 -26.64 -30.98 12.62
N THR A 496 -27.45 -31.28 11.61
CA THR A 496 -27.02 -31.79 10.30
C THR A 496 -26.44 -30.65 9.44
N GLU A 497 -25.77 -30.98 8.33
CA GLU A 497 -25.24 -29.99 7.38
C GLU A 497 -26.34 -29.09 6.79
N VAL A 498 -27.54 -29.63 6.59
CA VAL A 498 -28.72 -28.88 6.16
C VAL A 498 -29.76 -28.88 7.27
N ILE A 499 -30.27 -27.69 7.57
CA ILE A 499 -31.32 -27.42 8.54
C ILE A 499 -32.53 -26.91 7.79
N THR A 500 -33.69 -27.56 7.99
CA THR A 500 -34.95 -27.14 7.36
C THR A 500 -35.97 -26.85 8.44
N LEU A 501 -36.58 -25.66 8.38
CA LEU A 501 -37.58 -25.19 9.32
C LEU A 501 -38.89 -24.86 8.60
N ASP A 502 -39.97 -25.51 9.01
CA ASP A 502 -41.31 -25.10 8.60
C ASP A 502 -41.65 -23.76 9.25
N HIS A 503 -42.23 -22.83 8.46
CA HIS A 503 -42.67 -21.54 8.98
C HIS A 503 -44.09 -21.18 8.53
N GLN A 504 -44.67 -20.19 9.19
CA GLN A 504 -45.98 -19.60 8.84
C GLN A 504 -45.85 -18.08 8.70
N LEU A 505 -44.66 -17.60 8.30
CA LEU A 505 -44.41 -16.21 8.00
C LEU A 505 -45.31 -15.75 6.83
N ASN A 506 -45.85 -14.55 6.96
CA ASN A 506 -46.60 -13.92 5.86
C ASN A 506 -45.62 -13.48 4.76
N LYS A 507 -46.15 -13.17 3.57
CA LYS A 507 -45.34 -12.56 2.51
C LYS A 507 -44.75 -11.24 2.99
N GLY A 508 -43.45 -11.05 2.79
CA GLY A 508 -42.78 -9.83 3.24
C GLY A 508 -41.28 -10.00 3.48
N PHE A 509 -40.69 -8.96 4.04
CA PHE A 509 -39.26 -8.87 4.32
C PHE A 509 -38.95 -9.22 5.78
N TYR A 510 -37.92 -10.04 5.98
CA TYR A 510 -37.53 -10.58 7.28
C TYR A 510 -36.02 -10.56 7.48
N ILE A 511 -35.63 -10.60 8.75
CA ILE A 511 -34.24 -10.73 9.20
C ILE A 511 -34.12 -12.07 9.93
N LEU A 512 -33.27 -12.96 9.42
CA LEU A 512 -32.88 -14.21 10.06
C LEU A 512 -31.65 -13.97 10.94
N MET A 513 -31.68 -14.50 12.16
CA MET A 513 -30.54 -14.60 13.06
C MET A 513 -30.38 -16.03 13.54
N ILE A 514 -29.17 -16.56 13.55
CA ILE A 514 -28.83 -17.87 14.10
C ILE A 514 -27.72 -17.63 15.09
N HIS A 515 -27.83 -18.09 16.33
CA HIS A 515 -26.76 -17.96 17.30
C HIS A 515 -26.47 -19.29 18.00
N ASN A 516 -25.23 -19.44 18.43
CA ASN A 516 -24.76 -20.47 19.34
C ASN A 516 -24.25 -19.78 20.63
N ASN A 517 -23.62 -20.52 21.55
CA ASN A 517 -23.13 -19.94 22.81
C ASN A 517 -22.00 -18.90 22.65
N THR A 518 -21.38 -18.78 21.47
CA THR A 518 -20.19 -17.96 21.17
C THR A 518 -20.29 -17.11 19.89
N ASP A 519 -21.14 -17.47 18.92
CA ASP A 519 -21.18 -16.93 17.56
C ASP A 519 -22.61 -16.69 17.08
N TYR A 520 -22.76 -15.84 16.06
CA TYR A 520 -24.04 -15.66 15.36
C TYR A 520 -23.86 -15.39 13.86
N PHE A 521 -24.90 -15.74 13.11
CA PHE A 521 -25.07 -15.48 11.69
C PHE A 521 -26.35 -14.68 11.49
N ARG A 522 -26.33 -13.67 10.62
CA ARG A 522 -27.49 -12.84 10.33
C ARG A 522 -27.64 -12.60 8.83
N THR A 523 -28.84 -12.75 8.30
CA THR A 523 -29.12 -12.46 6.88
C THR A 523 -30.54 -11.94 6.66
N LYS A 524 -30.80 -11.34 5.50
CA LYS A 524 -32.10 -10.79 5.11
C LYS A 524 -32.76 -11.73 4.10
N PHE A 525 -34.07 -11.93 4.20
CA PHE A 525 -34.81 -12.76 3.23
C PHE A 525 -36.24 -12.26 2.99
N ILE A 526 -36.78 -12.65 1.84
CA ILE A 526 -38.17 -12.37 1.45
C ILE A 526 -38.96 -13.68 1.54
N VAL A 527 -40.18 -13.63 2.07
CA VAL A 527 -41.15 -14.73 1.97
C VAL A 527 -42.13 -14.40 0.84
N GLU A 528 -42.31 -15.32 -0.11
CA GLU A 528 -43.14 -15.10 -1.31
C GLU A 528 -44.53 -15.73 -1.33
#